data_AF-A0A843E3T9-F1
#
_entry.id   AF-A0A843E3T9-F1
#
_cell.length_a   1.000
_cell.length_b   1.000
_cell.length_c   1.000
_cell.angle_alpha   90.00
_cell.angle_beta   90.00
_cell.angle_gamma   90.00
#
_symmetry.space_group_name_H-M   'P 1'
#
loop_
_entity.id
_entity.type
_entity.pdbx_description
1 polymer ?
#
loop_
_entity_poly.entity_id
_entity_poly.type
_entity_poly.pdbx_seq_one_letter_code
_entity_poly.pdbx_strand_id
1 'polypeptide(L)'
;EGPRRLLAGKKCCILTIGNDVSWIREAVELVGMDMQRAYLLKRSDYSSNLTSDYLDKAFTVIAEKDVPDALREIDSLKPDILLIPASVPVSPEIYQCRLPYVTVTDPFAGRALAEDWIRGTLAPKKEGWREDVA
;
A
#
# COMPACT_ATOMS: atom_id res chain seq x y z
N GLU A 1 -21.48 2.20 -11.16
CA GLU A 1 -20.35 1.27 -11.44
C GLU A 1 -19.45 1.25 -10.21
N GLY A 2 -19.06 0.08 -9.70
CA GLY A 2 -18.40 -0.04 -8.39
C GLY A 2 -16.86 -0.13 -8.45
N PRO A 3 -16.18 -0.07 -7.29
CA PRO A 3 -14.72 -0.04 -7.22
C PRO A 3 -13.99 -1.15 -7.98
N ARG A 4 -14.54 -2.37 -7.97
CA ARG A 4 -13.99 -3.52 -8.68
C ARG A 4 -13.77 -3.26 -10.18
N ARG A 5 -14.64 -2.51 -10.85
CA ARG A 5 -14.48 -2.23 -12.29
C ARG A 5 -13.27 -1.34 -12.58
N LEU A 6 -12.97 -0.40 -11.69
CA LEU A 6 -11.91 0.60 -11.90
C LEU A 6 -10.55 0.10 -11.40
N LEU A 7 -10.55 -0.78 -10.40
CA LEU A 7 -9.34 -1.27 -9.75
C LEU A 7 -8.91 -2.66 -10.23
N ALA A 8 -9.79 -3.44 -10.87
CA ALA A 8 -9.43 -4.77 -11.34
C ALA A 8 -8.19 -4.77 -12.25
N GLY A 9 -7.24 -5.64 -11.96
CA GLY A 9 -5.97 -5.78 -12.70
C GLY A 9 -4.95 -4.68 -12.44
N LYS A 10 -5.25 -3.67 -11.60
CA LYS A 10 -4.25 -2.68 -11.18
C LYS A 10 -3.20 -3.34 -10.30
N LYS A 11 -1.94 -3.04 -10.59
CA LYS A 11 -0.79 -3.59 -9.87
C LYS A 11 -0.62 -2.86 -8.55
N CYS A 12 -0.58 -3.61 -7.46
CA CYS A 12 -0.48 -3.10 -6.12
C CYS A 12 0.80 -3.60 -5.46
N CYS A 13 1.52 -2.69 -4.80
CA CYS A 13 2.50 -3.04 -3.78
C CYS A 13 2.04 -2.52 -2.42
N ILE A 14 2.45 -3.20 -1.35
CA ILE A 14 2.13 -2.82 0.03
C ILE A 14 3.44 -2.73 0.82
N LEU A 15 3.62 -1.65 1.56
CA LEU A 15 4.67 -1.53 2.57
C LEU A 15 4.02 -1.00 3.84
N THR A 16 3.99 -1.78 4.91
CA THR A 16 3.32 -1.39 6.16
C THR A 16 4.20 -1.65 7.37
N ILE A 17 3.91 -0.95 8.47
CA ILE A 17 4.51 -1.23 9.80
C ILE A 17 3.49 -1.85 10.76
N GLY A 18 2.20 -1.84 10.39
CA GLY A 18 1.13 -2.43 11.19
C GLY A 18 1.13 -3.95 11.03
N ASN A 19 0.99 -4.69 12.12
CA ASN A 19 1.05 -6.17 12.10
C ASN A 19 -0.30 -6.82 11.76
N ASP A 20 -1.43 -6.11 11.92
CA ASP A 20 -2.73 -6.58 11.44
C ASP A 20 -2.94 -6.13 9.99
N VAL A 21 -2.51 -6.99 9.06
CA VAL A 21 -2.44 -6.70 7.62
C VAL A 21 -3.39 -7.52 6.77
N SER A 22 -4.03 -8.52 7.37
CA SER A 22 -4.90 -9.48 6.66
C SER A 22 -6.05 -8.78 5.93
N TRP A 23 -6.65 -7.79 6.59
CA TRP A 23 -7.75 -6.99 6.04
C TRP A 23 -7.31 -6.14 4.83
N ILE A 24 -6.05 -5.71 4.77
CA ILE A 24 -5.52 -4.92 3.65
C ILE A 24 -5.45 -5.81 2.41
N ARG A 25 -4.89 -7.01 2.58
CA ARG A 25 -4.83 -8.01 1.51
C ARG A 25 -6.23 -8.36 1.03
N GLU A 26 -7.15 -8.67 1.95
CA GLU A 26 -8.53 -9.01 1.62
C GLU A 26 -9.19 -7.88 0.82
N ALA A 27 -9.02 -6.62 1.22
CA ALA A 27 -9.56 -5.48 0.50
C ALA A 27 -9.01 -5.37 -0.93
N VAL A 28 -7.69 -5.55 -1.12
CA VAL A 28 -7.01 -5.54 -2.43
C VAL A 28 -7.53 -6.68 -3.32
N GLU A 29 -7.65 -7.89 -2.77
CA GLU A 29 -8.16 -9.07 -3.49
C GLU A 29 -9.65 -8.89 -3.87
N LEU A 30 -10.48 -8.36 -2.97
CA LEU A 30 -11.91 -8.15 -3.19
C LEU A 30 -12.20 -7.17 -4.34
N VAL A 31 -11.36 -6.14 -4.51
CA VAL A 31 -11.47 -5.19 -5.62
C VAL A 31 -10.80 -5.70 -6.91
N GLY A 32 -10.14 -6.87 -6.86
CA GLY A 32 -9.58 -7.55 -8.01
C GLY A 32 -8.22 -7.03 -8.48
N MET A 33 -7.47 -6.39 -7.59
CA MET A 33 -6.13 -5.89 -7.88
C MET A 33 -5.08 -7.01 -7.89
N ASP A 34 -3.99 -6.80 -8.62
CA ASP A 34 -2.84 -7.71 -8.68
C ASP A 34 -1.80 -7.31 -7.62
N MET A 35 -1.75 -8.04 -6.50
CA MET A 35 -0.79 -7.79 -5.43
C MET A 35 0.57 -8.40 -5.79
N GLN A 36 1.49 -7.56 -6.27
CA GLN A 36 2.81 -8.00 -6.74
C GLN A 36 3.79 -8.27 -5.59
N ARG A 37 3.79 -7.37 -4.59
CA ARG A 37 4.62 -7.44 -3.39
C ARG A 37 3.93 -6.85 -2.18
N ALA A 38 4.19 -7.44 -1.02
CA ALA A 38 3.76 -6.93 0.27
C ALA A 38 4.90 -7.09 1.29
N TYR A 39 5.24 -6.00 1.96
CA TYR A 39 6.31 -5.95 2.96
C TYR A 39 5.75 -5.48 4.30
N LEU A 40 6.21 -6.14 5.36
CA LEU A 40 6.00 -5.73 6.74
C LEU A 40 7.33 -5.26 7.33
N LEU A 41 7.46 -3.95 7.53
CA LEU A 41 8.64 -3.36 8.15
C LEU A 41 8.58 -3.57 9.67
N LYS A 42 9.49 -4.40 10.16
CA LYS A 42 9.71 -4.60 11.59
C LYS A 42 10.54 -3.45 12.15
N ARG A 43 9.92 -2.61 12.98
CA ARG A 43 10.61 -1.57 13.75
C ARG A 43 10.72 -1.95 15.21
N SER A 44 11.85 -1.65 15.84
CA SER A 44 12.07 -1.93 17.27
C SER A 44 11.22 -1.06 18.19
N ASP A 45 10.83 0.14 17.74
CA ASP A 45 9.99 1.08 18.48
C ASP A 45 8.48 0.85 18.28
N TYR A 46 8.12 -0.06 17.37
CA TYR A 46 6.75 -0.47 17.10
C TYR A 46 6.53 -1.89 17.62
N SER A 47 6.40 -2.02 18.94
CA SER A 47 6.20 -3.30 19.63
C SER A 47 4.72 -3.71 19.64
N SER A 48 4.25 -4.26 18.53
CA SER A 48 3.01 -5.05 18.55
C SER A 48 3.37 -6.48 18.97
N ASN A 49 2.74 -6.96 20.06
CA ASN A 49 2.97 -8.28 20.69
C ASN A 49 2.49 -9.48 19.84
N LEU A 50 2.41 -9.35 18.51
CA LEU A 50 1.95 -10.43 17.65
C LEU A 50 3.10 -11.39 17.34
N THR A 51 2.89 -12.65 17.72
CA THR A 51 3.73 -13.79 17.37
C THR A 51 3.64 -14.07 15.87
N SER A 52 4.56 -14.88 15.34
CA SER A 52 4.61 -15.28 13.92
C SER A 52 3.30 -15.85 13.36
N ASP A 53 2.40 -16.30 14.24
CA ASP A 53 1.17 -17.00 13.90
C ASP A 53 0.09 -16.08 13.31
N TYR A 54 0.24 -14.76 13.49
CA TYR A 54 -0.67 -13.74 12.95
C TYR A 54 -0.11 -13.03 11.71
N LEU A 55 1.09 -13.42 11.27
CA LEU A 55 1.69 -12.89 10.04
C LEU A 55 1.03 -13.55 8.84
N ASP A 56 0.40 -12.73 8.00
CA ASP A 56 -0.07 -13.17 6.70
C ASP A 56 1.13 -13.57 5.83
N LYS A 57 1.13 -14.81 5.30
CA LYS A 57 2.22 -15.35 4.48
C LYS A 57 2.46 -14.58 3.20
N ALA A 58 1.51 -13.75 2.77
CA ALA A 58 1.70 -12.84 1.65
C ALA A 58 2.73 -11.72 1.94
N PHE A 59 3.01 -11.42 3.21
CA PHE A 59 3.90 -10.33 3.60
C PHE A 59 5.30 -10.85 3.90
N THR A 60 6.29 -10.27 3.23
CA THR A 60 7.70 -10.46 3.55
C THR A 60 8.10 -9.52 4.68
N VAL A 61 8.53 -10.07 5.82
CA VAL A 61 9.02 -9.26 6.94
C VAL A 61 10.42 -8.75 6.61
N ILE A 62 10.62 -7.44 6.69
CA ILE A 62 11.89 -6.77 6.42
C ILE A 62 12.33 -5.94 7.64
N ALA A 63 13.64 -5.79 7.82
CA ALA A 63 14.19 -4.86 8.81
C ALA A 63 14.36 -3.46 8.20
N GLU A 64 14.54 -2.45 9.05
CA GLU A 64 14.74 -1.06 8.62
C GLU A 64 15.89 -0.89 7.64
N LYS A 65 17.00 -1.62 7.85
CA LYS A 65 18.16 -1.63 6.97
C LYS A 65 17.87 -2.14 5.54
N ASP A 66 16.80 -2.93 5.36
CA ASP A 66 16.45 -3.57 4.08
C ASP A 66 15.41 -2.74 3.28
N VAL A 67 14.88 -1.65 3.87
CA VAL A 67 13.92 -0.76 3.20
C VAL A 67 14.45 -0.22 1.86
N PRO A 68 15.71 0.23 1.72
CA PRO A 68 16.21 0.70 0.43
C PRO A 68 16.21 -0.36 -0.67
N ASP A 69 16.41 -1.64 -0.34
CA ASP A 69 16.29 -2.75 -1.30
C ASP A 69 14.83 -2.98 -1.70
N ALA A 70 13.91 -2.96 -0.73
CA ALA A 70 12.47 -3.10 -0.99
C ALA A 70 11.93 -1.97 -1.89
N LEU A 71 12.34 -0.72 -1.66
CA LEU A 71 11.95 0.41 -2.50
C LEU A 71 12.49 0.27 -3.94
N ARG A 72 13.73 -0.20 -4.11
CA ARG A 72 14.30 -0.49 -5.44
C ARG A 72 13.52 -1.60 -6.16
N GLU A 73 13.09 -2.63 -5.45
CA GLU A 73 12.25 -3.68 -6.02
C GLU A 73 10.88 -3.12 -6.44
N ILE A 74 10.22 -2.33 -5.58
CA ILE A 74 8.94 -1.66 -5.89
C ILE A 74 9.05 -0.81 -7.15
N ASP A 75 10.11 0.00 -7.28
CA ASP A 75 10.35 0.81 -8.48
C ASP A 75 10.52 -0.03 -9.74
N SER A 76 11.20 -1.17 -9.64
CA SER A 76 11.38 -2.09 -10.78
C SER A 76 10.08 -2.74 -11.23
N LEU A 77 9.16 -3.01 -10.30
CA LEU A 77 7.86 -3.63 -10.56
C LEU A 77 6.88 -2.66 -11.21
N LYS A 78 7.06 -1.35 -10.99
CA LYS A 78 6.20 -0.27 -11.49
C LYS A 78 4.71 -0.55 -11.19
N PRO A 79 4.31 -0.71 -9.92
CA PRO A 79 2.91 -0.86 -9.58
C PRO A 79 2.14 0.42 -9.92
N ASP A 80 0.84 0.29 -10.17
CA ASP A 80 -0.05 1.46 -10.32
C ASP A 80 -0.20 2.20 -8.98
N ILE A 81 -0.15 1.46 -7.87
CA ILE A 81 -0.34 1.98 -6.53
C ILE A 81 0.58 1.30 -5.50
N LEU A 82 1.10 2.11 -4.59
CA LEU A 82 1.81 1.70 -3.39
C LEU A 82 0.96 2.09 -2.18
N LEU A 83 0.47 1.08 -1.44
CA LEU A 83 -0.22 1.26 -0.18
C LEU A 83 0.81 1.38 0.95
N ILE A 84 0.89 2.53 1.60
CA ILE A 84 1.98 2.83 2.54
C ILE A 84 1.57 3.81 3.66
N PRO A 85 2.05 3.66 4.90
CA PRO A 85 1.67 4.57 5.99
C PRO A 85 2.28 5.98 5.90
N ALA A 86 3.40 6.13 5.20
CA ALA A 86 4.09 7.41 5.01
C ALA A 86 4.76 7.44 3.63
N SER A 87 4.86 8.61 3.00
CA SER A 87 5.46 8.75 1.68
C SER A 87 6.94 8.36 1.67
N VAL A 88 7.36 7.72 0.59
CA VAL A 88 8.73 7.23 0.37
C VAL A 88 9.27 7.69 -0.99
N PRO A 89 10.60 7.73 -1.17
CA PRO A 89 11.22 8.12 -2.44
C PRO A 89 11.17 6.97 -3.45
N VAL A 90 10.00 6.74 -4.03
CA VAL A 90 9.79 5.90 -5.22
C VAL A 90 9.49 6.76 -6.43
N SER A 91 9.48 6.16 -7.61
CA SER A 91 9.11 6.79 -8.87
C SER A 91 7.82 7.60 -8.73
N PRO A 92 7.79 8.86 -9.23
CA PRO A 92 6.60 9.71 -9.17
C PRO A 92 5.42 9.17 -9.99
N GLU A 93 5.68 8.17 -10.84
CA GLU A 93 4.66 7.50 -11.63
C GLU A 93 3.81 6.52 -10.79
N ILE A 94 4.27 6.15 -9.60
CA ILE A 94 3.59 5.24 -8.67
C ILE A 94 2.72 6.07 -7.72
N TYR A 95 1.41 5.85 -7.73
CA TYR A 95 0.53 6.52 -6.79
C TYR A 95 0.75 5.99 -5.36
N GLN A 96 1.10 6.85 -4.42
CA GLN A 96 1.27 6.48 -3.02
C GLN A 96 -0.02 6.78 -2.24
N CYS A 97 -0.74 5.74 -1.82
CA CYS A 97 -1.94 5.87 -1.00
C CYS A 97 -1.60 5.62 0.47
N ARG A 98 -2.08 6.52 1.34
CA ARG A 98 -1.85 6.40 2.78
C ARG A 98 -2.68 5.27 3.37
N LEU A 99 -2.02 4.26 3.92
CA LEU A 99 -2.67 3.26 4.76
C LEU A 99 -2.84 3.77 6.21
N PRO A 100 -3.99 3.48 6.84
CA PRO A 100 -4.15 3.72 8.26
C PRO A 100 -3.27 2.77 9.09
N TYR A 101 -2.70 3.28 10.18
CA TYR A 101 -1.87 2.50 11.11
C TYR A 101 -2.68 1.54 12.01
N VAL A 102 -3.98 1.75 12.09
CA VAL A 102 -4.91 0.93 12.87
C VAL A 102 -5.96 0.35 11.95
N THR A 103 -6.38 -0.88 12.25
CA THR A 103 -7.47 -1.56 11.55
C THR A 103 -8.72 -0.70 11.62
N VAL A 104 -9.31 -0.42 10.47
CA VAL A 104 -10.54 0.36 10.40
C VAL A 104 -11.72 -0.59 10.56
N THR A 105 -12.41 -0.51 11.69
CA THR A 105 -13.53 -1.42 12.05
C THR A 105 -14.90 -0.92 11.56
N ASP A 106 -14.93 0.14 10.74
CA ASP A 106 -16.16 0.68 10.19
C ASP A 106 -16.73 -0.25 9.09
N PRO A 107 -18.05 -0.53 9.05
CA PRO A 107 -18.66 -1.39 8.03
C PRO A 107 -18.40 -0.95 6.58
N PHE A 108 -18.09 0.32 6.36
CA PHE A 108 -17.78 0.91 5.05
C PHE A 108 -16.30 1.26 4.88
N ALA A 109 -15.42 0.83 5.78
CA ALA A 109 -13.98 1.09 5.71
C ALA A 109 -13.35 0.67 4.38
N GLY A 110 -13.64 -0.56 3.92
CA GLY A 110 -13.13 -1.06 2.65
C GLY A 110 -13.61 -0.24 1.45
N ARG A 111 -14.85 0.28 1.51
CA ARG A 111 -15.37 1.19 0.48
C ARG A 111 -14.64 2.52 0.48
N ALA A 112 -14.43 3.13 1.66
CA ALA A 112 -13.73 4.41 1.77
C ALA A 112 -12.29 4.31 1.23
N LEU A 113 -11.60 3.20 1.51
CA LEU A 113 -10.28 2.91 0.96
C LEU A 113 -10.30 2.73 -0.55
N ALA A 114 -11.24 1.93 -1.06
CA ALA A 114 -11.34 1.69 -2.49
C ALA A 114 -11.67 2.98 -3.27
N GLU A 115 -12.49 3.87 -2.71
CA GLU A 115 -12.74 5.21 -3.27
C GLU A 115 -11.47 6.07 -3.29
N ASP A 116 -10.62 5.97 -2.27
CA ASP A 116 -9.33 6.66 -2.24
C ASP A 116 -8.35 6.13 -3.30
N TRP A 117 -8.27 4.81 -3.44
CA TRP A 117 -7.45 4.15 -4.47
C TRP A 117 -7.88 4.56 -5.87
N ILE A 118 -9.19 4.67 -6.12
CA ILE A 118 -9.74 5.16 -7.38
C ILE A 118 -9.33 6.61 -7.63
N ARG A 119 -9.48 7.49 -6.63
CA ARG A 119 -9.11 8.90 -6.78
C ARG A 119 -7.66 9.05 -7.20
N GLY A 120 -6.76 8.33 -6.56
CA GLY A 120 -5.34 8.40 -6.89
C GLY A 120 -4.96 7.80 -8.23
N THR A 121 -5.52 6.64 -8.57
CA THR A 121 -5.23 6.00 -9.87
C THR A 121 -5.78 6.77 -11.06
N LEU A 122 -6.80 7.61 -10.85
CA LEU A 122 -7.33 8.53 -11.86
C LEU A 122 -6.74 9.95 -11.77
N ALA A 123 -5.99 10.27 -10.71
CA ALA A 123 -5.43 11.60 -10.53
C ALA A 123 -4.36 11.90 -11.59
N PRO A 124 -4.27 13.16 -12.06
CA PRO A 124 -3.15 13.59 -12.88
C PRO A 124 -1.83 13.41 -12.13
N LYS A 125 -0.79 12.94 -12.82
CA LYS A 125 0.56 12.75 -12.24
C LYS A 125 1.25 14.05 -11.84
N LYS A 126 0.72 15.18 -12.29
CA LYS A 126 1.20 16.52 -11.96
C LYS A 126 0.07 17.27 -11.32
N GLU A 127 0.37 17.95 -10.22
CA GLU A 127 -0.60 18.76 -9.48
C GLU A 127 -1.17 19.90 -10.32
N GLY A 128 -0.42 20.38 -11.32
CA GLY A 128 -0.89 21.37 -12.30
C GLY A 128 -1.01 22.80 -11.77
N TRP A 129 -1.00 23.00 -10.45
CA TRP A 129 -0.95 24.30 -9.78
C TRP A 129 0.45 24.65 -9.24
N ARG A 130 1.34 23.67 -9.16
CA ARG A 130 2.74 23.82 -8.74
C ARG A 130 3.65 23.18 -9.77
N GLU A 131 4.69 23.91 -10.15
CA GLU A 131 5.85 23.36 -10.83
C GLU A 131 6.93 23.13 -9.77
N ASP A 132 7.32 21.87 -9.56
CA ASP A 132 8.47 21.58 -8.72
C ASP A 132 9.73 22.03 -9.45
N VAL A 133 10.34 23.09 -8.94
CA VAL A 133 11.64 23.58 -9.42
C VAL A 133 12.69 22.56 -8.96
N ALA A 134 13.37 21.94 -9.93
CA ALA A 134 14.43 20.96 -9.71
C ALA A 134 15.64 21.54 -8.97
#